data_AF-A0A7Y0II42-F1
#
_entry.id   AF-A0A7Y0II42-F1
#
_cell.length_a   1.000
_cell.length_b   1.000
_cell.length_c   1.000
_cell.angle_alpha   90.00
_cell.angle_beta   90.00
_cell.angle_gamma   90.00
#
_symmetry.space_group_name_H-M   'P 1'
#
loop_
_entity.id
_entity.type
_entity.pdbx_description
1 polymer ?
#
loop_
_entity_poly.entity_id
_entity_poly.type
_entity_poly.pdbx_seq_one_letter_code
_entity_poly.pdbx_strand_id
1 'polypeptide(L)'
;MTLKRTAYYIILMMAIIGIFLFPYGILNTMVSLKYETDKASDCISVISEDNLCERIRNMKVYFIISIILTVILIIFKRRLLMQKTPSPK
;
A
#
# COMPACT_ATOMS: atom_id res chain seq x y z
N MET A 1 -21.87 -12.12 12.21
CA MET A 1 -21.59 -12.34 10.76
C MET A 1 -21.11 -11.07 10.04
N THR A 2 -21.62 -9.89 10.40
CA THR A 2 -21.31 -8.59 9.77
C THR A 2 -19.87 -8.13 9.98
N LEU A 3 -19.30 -8.23 11.19
CA LEU A 3 -17.96 -7.69 11.50
C LEU A 3 -16.83 -8.28 10.62
N LYS A 4 -16.78 -9.60 10.44
CA LYS A 4 -15.77 -10.26 9.58
C LYS A 4 -15.85 -9.79 8.12
N ARG A 5 -17.08 -9.64 7.63
CA ARG A 5 -17.35 -9.18 6.26
C ARG A 5 -16.99 -7.69 6.10
N THR A 6 -17.34 -6.86 7.08
CA THR A 6 -16.98 -5.44 7.11
C THR A 6 -15.46 -5.28 7.17
N ALA A 7 -14.77 -6.00 8.05
CA ALA A 7 -13.31 -5.97 8.16
C ALA A 7 -12.63 -6.38 6.84
N TYR A 8 -13.12 -7.45 6.18
CA TYR A 8 -12.63 -7.86 4.87
C TYR A 8 -12.73 -6.72 3.83
N TYR A 9 -13.89 -6.05 3.74
CA TYR A 9 -14.06 -4.96 2.78
C TYR A 9 -13.25 -3.71 3.15
N ILE A 10 -13.09 -3.40 4.45
CA ILE A 10 -12.23 -2.30 4.90
C ILE A 10 -10.78 -2.56 4.49
N ILE A 11 -10.26 -3.76 4.75
CA ILE A 11 -8.89 -4.14 4.37
C ILE A 11 -8.71 -4.10 2.84
N LEU A 12 -9.69 -4.62 2.09
CA LEU A 12 -9.67 -4.58 0.63
C LEU A 12 -9.65 -3.14 0.10
N MET A 13 -10.49 -2.26 0.67
CA MET A 13 -10.52 -0.85 0.28
C MET A 13 -9.21 -0.13 0.61
N MET A 14 -8.63 -0.38 1.79
CA MET A 14 -7.32 0.18 2.15
C MET A 14 -6.22 -0.30 1.19
N ALA A 15 -6.22 -1.58 0.81
CA ALA A 15 -5.27 -2.11 -0.15
C ALA A 15 -5.42 -1.45 -1.53
N ILE A 16 -6.65 -1.27 -2.01
CA ILE A 16 -6.94 -0.59 -3.28
C ILE A 16 -6.51 0.88 -3.22
N ILE A 17 -6.81 1.61 -2.14
CA ILE A 17 -6.38 3.00 -1.95
C ILE A 17 -4.85 3.08 -1.98
N GLY A 18 -4.15 2.15 -1.33
CA GLY A 18 -2.68 2.06 -1.36
C GLY A 18 -2.12 1.95 -2.77
N ILE A 19 -2.76 1.17 -3.65
CA ILE A 19 -2.35 1.03 -5.06
C ILE A 19 -2.31 2.38 -5.79
N PHE A 20 -3.21 3.32 -5.47
CA PHE A 20 -3.19 4.66 -6.09
C PHE A 20 -2.29 5.64 -5.33
N LEU A 21 -2.29 5.56 -4.00
CA LEU A 21 -1.59 6.51 -3.15
C LEU A 21 -0.06 6.35 -3.20
N PHE A 22 0.47 5.13 -3.27
CA PHE A 22 1.92 4.92 -3.30
C PHE A 22 2.58 5.41 -4.60
N PRO A 23 2.05 5.15 -5.81
CA PRO A 23 2.58 5.75 -7.04
C PRO A 23 2.54 7.27 -7.03
N TYR A 24 1.44 7.86 -6.53
CA TYR A 24 1.35 9.31 -6.36
C TYR A 24 2.45 9.84 -5.42
N GLY A 25 2.66 9.18 -4.27
CA GLY A 25 3.74 9.51 -3.34
C GLY A 25 5.13 9.34 -3.95
N ILE A 26 5.36 8.32 -4.77
CA ILE A 26 6.63 8.10 -5.48
C ILE A 26 6.90 9.26 -6.43
N LEU A 27 5.92 9.64 -7.25
CA LEU A 27 6.07 10.76 -8.19
C LEU A 27 6.36 12.06 -7.44
N ASN A 28 5.63 12.33 -6.36
CA ASN A 28 5.86 13.52 -5.54
C ASN A 28 7.26 13.51 -4.91
N THR A 29 7.71 12.36 -4.40
CA THR A 29 9.06 12.23 -3.82
C THR A 29 10.15 12.32 -4.89
N MET A 30 9.89 11.91 -6.14
CA MET A 30 10.81 12.13 -7.26
C MET A 30 10.92 13.61 -7.64
N VAL A 31 9.84 14.39 -7.51
CA VAL A 31 9.90 15.85 -7.64
C VAL A 31 10.75 16.43 -6.52
N SER A 32 10.50 16.06 -5.25
CA SER A 32 11.36 16.47 -4.13
C SER A 32 12.83 16.09 -4.36
N LEU A 33 13.11 14.88 -4.84
CA LEU A 33 14.48 14.43 -5.11
C LEU A 33 15.18 15.30 -6.18
N LYS A 34 14.42 15.92 -7.09
CA LYS A 34 14.97 16.79 -8.13
C LYS A 34 15.22 18.22 -7.66
N TYR A 35 14.41 18.72 -6.72
CA TYR A 35 14.40 20.13 -6.33
C TYR A 35 14.94 20.40 -4.93
N GLU A 36 15.01 19.38 -4.09
CA GLU A 36 15.42 19.49 -2.68
C GLU A 36 16.79 18.86 -2.43
N THR A 37 17.52 18.41 -3.45
CA THR A 37 18.89 17.88 -3.30
C THR A 37 19.88 18.73 -4.08
N ASP A 38 21.09 18.89 -3.54
CA ASP A 38 22.13 19.73 -4.16
C ASP A 38 22.65 19.14 -5.48
N LYS A 39 22.63 17.81 -5.61
CA LYS A 39 23.09 17.09 -6.79
C LYS A 39 22.13 15.95 -7.12
N ALA A 40 22.08 15.59 -8.40
CA ALA A 40 21.23 14.50 -8.89
C ALA A 40 21.55 13.12 -8.30
N SER A 41 22.75 12.93 -7.73
CA SER A 41 23.16 11.70 -7.02
C SER A 41 22.77 11.68 -5.55
N ASP A 42 22.40 12.82 -4.99
CA ASP A 42 22.19 12.97 -3.56
C ASP A 42 20.77 12.54 -3.19
N CYS A 43 20.66 11.90 -2.03
CA CYS A 43 19.41 11.31 -1.54
C CYS A 43 18.82 12.06 -0.34
N ILE A 44 19.58 12.98 0.25
CA ILE A 44 19.20 13.72 1.45
C ILE A 44 18.62 15.08 1.02
N SER A 45 17.40 15.38 1.47
CA SER A 45 16.77 16.68 1.24
C SER A 45 17.51 17.77 2.03
N VAL A 46 17.82 18.91 1.42
CA VAL A 46 18.34 20.10 2.10
C VAL A 46 17.26 20.85 2.87
N ILE A 47 15.98 20.53 2.61
CA ILE A 47 14.82 21.17 3.25
C ILE A 47 14.37 20.35 4.46
N SER A 48 14.13 19.05 4.28
CA SER A 48 13.59 18.18 5.33
C SER A 48 14.61 17.29 6.02
N GLU A 49 15.85 17.24 5.51
CA GLU A 49 16.92 16.34 5.96
C GLU A 49 16.58 14.83 5.81
N ASP A 50 15.46 14.51 5.14
CA ASP A 50 15.02 13.13 4.94
C ASP A 50 15.79 12.43 3.82
N ASN A 51 15.91 11.11 3.93
CA ASN A 51 16.37 10.25 2.84
C ASN A 51 15.24 9.95 1.85
N LEU A 52 15.17 10.74 0.79
CA LEU A 52 14.16 10.65 -0.27
C LEU A 52 14.29 9.36 -1.09
N CYS A 53 15.52 8.86 -1.30
CA CYS A 53 15.75 7.59 -2.02
C CYS A 53 15.19 6.39 -1.25
N GLU A 54 15.41 6.36 0.07
CA GLU A 54 14.85 5.33 0.93
C GLU A 54 13.32 5.41 0.97
N ARG A 55 12.77 6.63 1.04
CA ARG A 55 11.32 6.86 1.00
C ARG A 55 10.70 6.31 -0.29
N ILE A 56 11.32 6.57 -1.45
CA ILE A 56 10.89 5.99 -2.74
C ILE A 56 10.98 4.46 -2.71
N ARG A 57 12.08 3.89 -2.20
CA ARG A 57 12.26 2.43 -2.09
C ARG A 57 11.16 1.80 -1.25
N ASN A 58 10.87 2.37 -0.09
CA ASN A 58 9.85 1.85 0.83
C ASN A 58 8.45 1.96 0.21
N MET A 59 8.13 3.08 -0.46
CA MET A 59 6.85 3.22 -1.17
C MET A 59 6.69 2.20 -2.31
N LYS A 60 7.76 1.88 -3.06
CA LYS A 60 7.73 0.80 -4.07
C LYS A 60 7.43 -0.56 -3.44
N VAL A 61 8.05 -0.87 -2.29
CA VAL A 61 7.77 -2.10 -1.56
C VAL A 61 6.31 -2.16 -1.10
N TYR A 62 5.79 -1.08 -0.51
CA TYR A 62 4.40 -1.02 -0.07
C TYR A 62 3.40 -1.14 -1.22
N PHE A 63 3.71 -0.53 -2.38
CA PHE A 63 2.92 -0.69 -3.59
C PHE A 63 2.80 -2.16 -4.02
N ILE A 64 3.92 -2.89 -4.05
CA ILE A 64 3.94 -4.32 -4.40
C ILE A 64 3.11 -5.12 -3.39
N ILE A 65 3.27 -4.85 -2.08
CA ILE A 65 2.49 -5.50 -1.03
C ILE A 65 0.98 -5.24 -1.22
N SER A 66 0.57 -4.00 -1.53
CA SER A 66 -0.84 -3.66 -1.77
C SER A 66 -1.43 -4.42 -2.96
N ILE A 67 -0.68 -4.60 -4.05
CA ILE A 67 -1.11 -5.39 -5.19
C ILE A 67 -1.29 -6.86 -4.78
N ILE A 68 -0.27 -7.46 -4.16
CA ILE A 68 -0.30 -8.86 -3.73
C ILE A 68 -1.47 -9.10 -2.77
N LEU A 69 -1.64 -8.24 -1.78
CA LEU A 69 -2.72 -8.33 -0.80
C LEU A 69 -4.10 -8.23 -1.47
N THR A 70 -4.27 -7.30 -2.40
CA THR A 70 -5.53 -7.14 -3.15
C THR A 70 -5.84 -8.42 -3.95
N VAL A 71 -4.85 -8.95 -4.68
CA VAL A 71 -5.00 -10.19 -5.46
C VAL A 71 -5.38 -11.37 -4.56
N ILE A 72 -4.67 -11.57 -3.44
CA ILE A 72 -4.98 -12.61 -2.46
C ILE A 72 -6.41 -12.46 -1.94
N LEU A 73 -6.80 -11.26 -1.52
CA LEU A 73 -8.14 -11.01 -0.97
C LEU A 73 -9.24 -11.30 -2.00
N ILE A 74 -9.03 -10.94 -3.28
CA ILE A 74 -9.98 -11.20 -4.36
C ILE A 74 -10.08 -12.70 -4.66
N ILE A 75 -8.95 -13.40 -4.82
CA ILE A 75 -8.91 -14.85 -5.12
C ILE A 75 -9.57 -15.64 -3.98
N PHE A 76 -9.22 -15.34 -2.73
CA PHE A 76 -9.71 -16.07 -1.57
C PHE A 76 -11.04 -15.53 -1.02
N LYS A 77 -11.68 -14.56 -1.69
CA LYS A 77 -12.95 -13.95 -1.28
C LYS A 77 -14.00 -14.97 -0.83
N ARG A 78 -14.22 -16.01 -1.65
CA ARG A 78 -15.21 -17.06 -1.34
C ARG A 78 -14.87 -17.82 -0.07
N ARG A 79 -13.59 -18.19 0.13
CA ARG A 79 -13.14 -18.92 1.33
C ARG A 79 -13.20 -18.07 2.59
N LEU A 80 -12.85 -16.78 2.47
CA LEU A 80 -12.83 -15.83 3.58
C LEU A 80 -14.23 -15.40 4.02
N LEU A 81 -15.19 -15.30 3.10
CA LEU A 81 -16.56 -14.86 3.38
C LEU A 81 -17.55 -16.01 3.64
N MET A 82 -17.30 -17.22 3.13
CA MET A 82 -18.14 -18.40 3.33
C MET A 82 -17.46 -19.41 4.27
N GLN A 83 -17.28 -19.06 5.54
CA GLN A 83 -17.17 -20.09 6.59
C GLN A 83 -18.60 -20.53 6.94
N LYS A 84 -19.01 -21.73 6.48
CA LYS A 84 -20.26 -22.37 6.93
C LYS A 84 -20.17 -22.58 8.44
N THR A 85 -21.11 -22.03 9.20
CA THR A 85 -21.39 -22.51 10.55
C THR A 85 -21.79 -23.99 10.44
N PRO A 86 -21.22 -24.91 11.23
CA PRO A 86 -21.78 -26.25 11.34
C PRO A 86 -23.23 -26.11 11.81
N SER A 87 -24.17 -26.70 11.05
CA SER A 87 -25.57 -26.79 11.46
C SER A 87 -25.64 -27.55 12.79
N PRO A 88 -26.36 -27.06 13.81
CA PRO A 88 -26.72 -27.92 14.92
C PRO A 88 -27.55 -29.07 14.34
N LYS A 89 -27.16 -30.30 14.69
CA LYS A 89 -27.93 -31.53 14.44
C LYS A 89 -29.11 -31.58 15.38
#